data_AF-A0A349GZM2-F1
#
_entry.id   AF-A0A349GZM2-F1
#
_cell.length_a   1.000
_cell.length_b   1.000
_cell.length_c   1.000
_cell.angle_alpha   90.00
_cell.angle_beta   90.00
_cell.angle_gamma   90.00
#
_symmetry.space_group_name_H-M   'P 1'
#
loop_
_entity.id
_entity.type
_entity.pdbx_description
1 polymer ?
#
loop_
_entity_poly.entity_id
_entity_poly.type
_entity_poly.pdbx_seq_one_letter_code
_entity_poly.pdbx_strand_id
1 'polypeptide(L)' 'MDKWIPRFGACFFIKTSTERYPEVEALIRKIHPYECPEIICLPIIAGLPDYLAWLQRECQAGVVR' A
#
# COMPACT_ATOMS: atom_id res chain seq x y z
N MET A 1 17.61 -27.68 -13.80
CA MET A 1 17.43 -26.44 -14.59
C MET A 1 15.97 -26.10 -14.50
N ASP A 2 15.64 -25.36 -13.44
CA ASP A 2 14.26 -25.10 -13.04
C ASP A 2 13.61 -24.21 -14.09
N LYS A 3 12.53 -24.74 -14.67
CA LYS A 3 11.76 -24.09 -15.72
C LYS A 3 11.27 -22.75 -15.18
N TRP A 4 11.73 -21.66 -15.79
CA TRP A 4 11.17 -20.33 -15.59
C TRP A 4 9.71 -20.35 -16.04
N ILE A 5 8.78 -20.25 -15.08
CA ILE A 5 7.36 -20.10 -15.35
C ILE A 5 7.03 -18.62 -15.14
N PRO A 6 6.67 -17.86 -16.19
CA PRO A 6 6.26 -16.47 -16.03
C PRO A 6 5.02 -16.42 -15.14
N ARG A 7 5.12 -15.70 -14.02
CA ARG A 7 3.98 -15.34 -13.18
C ARG A 7 3.54 -13.95 -13.57
N PHE A 8 2.35 -13.82 -14.13
CA PHE A 8 1.74 -12.51 -14.38
C PHE A 8 1.09 -12.02 -13.08
N GLY A 9 1.66 -10.98 -12.46
CA GLY A 9 1.09 -10.29 -11.31
C GLY A 9 0.56 -8.91 -11.71
N ALA A 10 -0.44 -8.41 -10.97
CA ALA A 10 -0.88 -7.02 -11.08
C ALA A 10 -0.17 -6.16 -10.04
N CYS A 11 0.36 -5.00 -10.45
CA CYS A 11 0.99 -4.05 -9.54
C CYS A 11 -0.02 -2.99 -9.09
N PHE A 12 -0.06 -2.71 -7.79
CA PHE A 12 -0.95 -1.72 -7.18
C PHE A 12 -0.15 -0.62 -6.50
N PHE A 13 -0.59 0.63 -6.66
CA PHE A 13 -0.03 1.79 -5.96
C PHE A 13 -1.02 2.32 -4.92
N ILE A 14 -0.85 1.86 -3.68
CA ILE A 14 -1.68 2.28 -2.54
C ILE A 14 -1.01 3.46 -1.84
N LYS A 15 -1.79 4.48 -1.47
CA LYS A 15 -1.31 5.65 -0.73
C LYS A 15 -1.96 5.59 0.65
N THR A 16 -1.14 5.69 1.69
CA THR A 16 -1.58 5.69 3.08
C THR A 16 -0.63 6.54 3.91
N SER A 17 -0.97 6.79 5.18
CA SER A 17 -0.05 7.41 6.11
C SER A 17 0.89 6.39 6.75
N THR A 18 2.01 6.86 7.29
CA THR A 18 2.99 6.03 8.00
C THR A 18 2.40 5.34 9.23
N GLU A 19 1.46 6.01 9.90
CA GLU A 19 0.79 5.49 11.10
C GLU A 19 -0.13 4.31 10.77
N ARG A 20 -0.73 4.31 9.57
CA ARG A 20 -1.66 3.26 9.11
C ARG A 20 -1.00 2.13 8.35
N TYR A 21 0.28 2.25 8.01
CA TYR A 21 0.99 1.21 7.25
C TYR A 21 0.87 -0.19 7.89
N PRO A 22 1.03 -0.38 9.22
CA PRO A 22 0.90 -1.71 9.82
C PRO A 22 -0.49 -2.33 9.63
N GLU A 23 -1.56 -1.52 9.67
CA GLU A 23 -2.93 -1.99 9.43
C GLU A 23 -3.14 -2.43 7.97
N VAL A 24 -2.60 -1.65 7.03
CA VAL A 24 -2.69 -1.94 5.59
C VAL A 24 -1.90 -3.20 5.23
N GLU A 25 -0.67 -3.33 5.73
CA GLU A 25 0.15 -4.54 5.50
C GLU A 25 -0.56 -5.79 6.03
N ALA A 26 -1.08 -5.74 7.26
CA ALA A 26 -1.81 -6.84 7.86
C ALA A 26 -3.07 -7.20 7.05
N LEU A 27 -3.81 -6.21 6.55
CA LEU A 27 -4.98 -6.43 5.71
C LEU A 27 -4.59 -7.09 4.39
N ILE A 28 -3.56 -6.58 3.70
CA ILE A 28 -3.09 -7.16 2.43
C ILE A 28 -2.68 -8.61 2.67
N ARG A 29 -1.85 -8.90 3.69
CA ARG A 29 -1.44 -10.27 4.01
C ARG A 29 -2.61 -11.19 4.33
N LYS A 30 -3.68 -10.69 4.94
CA LYS A 30 -4.88 -11.46 5.26
C LYS A 30 -5.70 -11.84 4.02
N ILE A 31 -5.79 -10.95 3.03
CA ILE A 31 -6.65 -11.14 1.85
C ILE A 31 -5.90 -11.61 0.59
N HIS A 32 -4.57 -11.45 0.57
CA HIS A 32 -3.78 -11.77 -0.61
C HIS A 32 -3.65 -13.29 -0.78
N PRO A 33 -3.82 -13.84 -2.00
CA PRO A 33 -3.77 -15.28 -2.23
C PRO A 33 -2.36 -15.89 -2.09
N TYR A 34 -1.33 -15.08 -1.90
CA TYR A 34 0.06 -15.54 -1.83
C TYR A 34 0.49 -15.54 -0.37
N GLU A 35 1.21 -16.58 0.04
CA GLU A 35 1.78 -16.69 1.38
C GLU A 35 2.77 -15.55 1.68
N CYS A 36 3.54 -15.14 0.67
CA CYS A 36 4.47 -14.00 0.73
C CYS A 36 4.18 -13.03 -0.44
N PRO A 37 3.26 -12.08 -0.27
CA PRO A 37 3.01 -11.04 -1.27
C PRO A 37 4.17 -10.03 -1.31
N GLU A 38 4.40 -9.41 -2.48
CA GLU A 38 5.33 -8.27 -2.60
C GLU A 38 4.66 -7.01 -2.03
N ILE A 39 5.16 -6.52 -0.89
CA ILE A 39 4.69 -5.30 -0.24
C ILE A 39 5.90 -4.42 0.07
N ILE A 40 5.99 -3.25 -0.57
CA ILE A 40 7.09 -2.30 -0.42
C ILE A 40 6.52 -0.92 -0.10
N CYS A 41 7.04 -0.26 0.95
CA CYS A 41 6.68 1.10 1.31
C CYS A 41 7.73 2.08 0.76
N LEU A 42 7.29 3.09 0.01
CA LEU A 42 8.15 4.15 -0.53
C LEU A 42 7.73 5.49 0.08
N PRO A 43 8.66 6.28 0.67
CA PRO A 43 8.32 7.56 1.27
C PRO A 43 7.98 8.61 0.20
N ILE A 44 6.87 9.33 0.40
CA ILE A 44 6.54 10.53 -0.39
C ILE A 44 7.24 11.72 0.25
N ILE A 45 8.30 12.22 -0.40
CA ILE A 45 9.12 13.33 0.14
C ILE A 45 8.71 14.72 -0.38
N ALA A 46 7.95 14.77 -1.47
CA ALA A 46 7.46 16.00 -2.09
C ALA A 46 6.24 15.72 -2.98
N GLY A 47 5.42 16.73 -3.23
CA GLY A 47 4.22 16.64 -4.07
C GLY A 47 3.44 17.94 -4.10
N LEU A 48 2.33 17.98 -4.84
CA LEU A 48 1.42 19.13 -4.86
C LEU A 48 0.82 19.33 -3.45
N PRO A 49 0.98 20.50 -2.80
CA PRO A 49 0.55 20.71 -1.42
C PRO A 49 -0.92 20.37 -1.18
N ASP A 50 -1.82 20.77 -2.08
CA ASP A 50 -3.26 20.51 -1.95
C ASP A 50 -3.58 19.00 -2.01
N TYR A 51 -2.85 18.25 -2.83
CA TYR A 51 -3.03 16.80 -2.93
C TYR A 51 -2.52 16.10 -1.66
N LEU A 52 -1.37 16.50 -1.14
CA LEU A 52 -0.84 15.92 0.09
C LEU A 52 -1.72 16.26 1.30
N ALA A 53 -2.27 17.47 1.36
CA ALA A 53 -3.22 17.88 2.38
C ALA A 53 -4.52 17.06 2.30
N TRP A 54 -5.03 16.81 1.09
CA TRP A 54 -6.17 15.92 0.89
C TRP A 54 -5.84 14.48 1.33
N LEU A 55 -4.72 13.92 0.86
CA LEU A 55 -4.30 12.55 1.18
C LEU A 55 -4.15 12.35 2.69
N GLN A 56 -3.56 13.32 3.39
CA GLN A 56 -3.40 13.27 4.83
C GLN A 56 -4.76 13.24 5.55
N ARG A 57 -5.75 14.01 5.08
CA ARG A 57 -7.12 13.99 5.64
C ARG A 57 -7.80 12.63 5.45
N GLU A 58 -7.71 12.03 4.26
CA GLU A 58 -8.31 10.72 3.99
C GLU A 58 -7.63 9.58 4.78
N CYS A 59 -6.36 9.77 5.15
CA CYS A 59 -5.58 8.77 5.88
C CYS A 59 -5.56 8.99 7.40
N GLN A 60 -6.31 9.96 7.95
CA GLN A 60 -6.37 10.17 9.41
C GLN A 60 -7.07 9.02 10.14
N ALA A 61 -6.54 8.64 11.31
CA ALA A 61 -7.21 7.73 12.22
C ALA A 61 -8.48 8.40 12.80
N GLY A 62 -9.67 7.95 12.37
CA GLY A 62 -10.92 8.30 13.03
C GLY A 62 -11.79 9.40 12.38
N VAL A 63 -11.95 9.41 11.06
CA VAL A 63 -13.15 10.01 10.44
C VAL A 63 -13.78 8.98 9.51
N VAL A 64 -14.52 8.05 10.09
CA VAL A 64 -15.56 7.34 9.36
C VAL A 64 -16.64 8.39 9.06
N ARG A 65 -16.87 8.68 7.78
CA ARG A 65 -18.14 9.28 7.36
C ARG A 65 -19.20 8.19 7.29
#